data_AF-A0A3N0I5T6-F1
#
_entry.id   AF-A0A3N0I5T6-F1
#
_cell.length_a   1.000
_cell.length_b   1.000
_cell.length_c   1.000
_cell.angle_alpha   90.00
_cell.angle_beta   90.00
_cell.angle_gamma   90.00
#
_symmetry.space_group_name_H-M   'P 1'
#
loop_
_entity.id
_entity.type
_entity.pdbx_description
1 polymer ?
#
loop_
_entity_poly.entity_id
_entity_poly.type
_entity_poly.pdbx_seq_one_letter_code
_entity_poly.pdbx_strand_id
1 'polypeptide(L)'
;MLNLFKNWVEYNRGWEVILSAGTQKREKIVQRVIHLSGIAYIKANNLSLSCEADEGRGPVDFKISRGQDITVIEVKLSSNGQYMHGYDTQVEEYAKAEQTDNMVYVLVDVGNPVKVKKLLDRYNRDIDEGKKVPEVIMIDSTSKESASIT
;
A
#
# COMPACT_ATOMS: atom_id res chain seq x y z
N MET A 1 9.40 -7.23 0.75
CA MET A 1 8.33 -7.23 1.77
C MET A 1 6.94 -7.10 1.16
N LEU A 2 6.60 -6.00 0.47
CA LEU A 2 5.24 -5.77 -0.06
C LEU A 2 4.78 -6.82 -1.07
N ASN A 3 5.68 -7.36 -1.91
CA ASN A 3 5.35 -8.49 -2.79
C ASN A 3 5.03 -9.80 -2.05
N LEU A 4 5.63 -10.02 -0.86
CA LEU A 4 5.25 -11.15 0.00
C LEU A 4 3.86 -10.93 0.61
N PHE A 5 3.56 -9.69 1.01
CA PHE A 5 2.22 -9.32 1.47
C PHE A 5 1.17 -9.49 0.37
N LYS A 6 1.45 -9.00 -0.86
CA LYS A 6 0.61 -9.23 -2.04
C LYS A 6 0.35 -10.71 -2.28
N ASN A 7 1.40 -11.54 -2.29
CA ASN A 7 1.24 -12.98 -2.47
C ASN A 7 0.41 -13.63 -1.34
N TRP A 8 0.62 -13.20 -0.10
CA TRP A 8 -0.15 -13.71 1.03
C TRP A 8 -1.64 -13.35 0.89
N VAL A 9 -1.96 -12.11 0.50
CA VAL A 9 -3.34 -11.69 0.24
C VAL A 9 -3.95 -12.49 -0.90
N GLU A 10 -3.27 -12.57 -2.05
CA GLU A 10 -3.84 -13.11 -3.29
C GLU A 10 -3.88 -14.63 -3.37
N TYR A 11 -2.98 -15.33 -2.69
CA TYR A 11 -2.78 -16.77 -2.84
C TYR A 11 -2.81 -17.56 -1.52
N ASN A 12 -2.59 -16.91 -0.37
CA ASN A 12 -2.55 -17.60 0.94
C ASN A 12 -3.72 -17.19 1.86
N ARG A 13 -4.88 -16.90 1.26
CA ARG A 13 -6.13 -16.52 1.95
C ARG A 13 -6.03 -15.25 2.80
N GLY A 14 -5.03 -14.38 2.60
CA GLY A 14 -4.97 -13.10 3.29
C GLY A 14 -6.15 -12.19 2.96
N TRP A 15 -6.75 -12.35 1.77
CA TRP A 15 -8.00 -11.69 1.40
C TRP A 15 -9.15 -11.96 2.39
N GLU A 16 -9.23 -13.17 2.97
CA GLU A 16 -10.29 -13.54 3.93
C GLU A 16 -10.14 -12.77 5.25
N VAL A 17 -8.90 -12.56 5.70
CA VAL A 17 -8.59 -11.75 6.88
C VAL A 17 -9.00 -10.29 6.66
N ILE A 18 -8.78 -9.75 5.45
CA ILE A 18 -9.16 -8.38 5.10
C ILE A 18 -10.69 -8.25 5.00
N LEU A 19 -11.36 -9.17 4.29
CA LEU A 19 -12.80 -9.08 4.03
C LEU A 19 -13.68 -9.41 5.25
N SER A 20 -13.23 -10.30 6.14
CA SER A 20 -13.92 -10.64 7.38
C SER A 20 -13.96 -9.48 8.39
N ALA A 21 -13.06 -8.51 8.25
CA ALA A 21 -13.11 -7.30 9.05
C ALA A 21 -14.22 -6.34 8.62
N GLY A 22 -14.81 -5.66 9.61
CA GLY A 22 -15.77 -4.57 9.35
C GLY A 22 -15.15 -3.49 8.46
N THR A 23 -15.93 -2.94 7.53
CA THR A 23 -15.47 -2.07 6.44
C THR A 23 -14.59 -0.92 6.90
N GLN A 24 -14.95 -0.25 8.00
CA GLN A 24 -14.18 0.86 8.59
C GLN A 24 -12.82 0.46 9.17
N LYS A 25 -12.61 -0.82 9.46
CA LYS A 25 -11.39 -1.35 10.10
C LYS A 25 -10.42 -2.00 9.11
N ARG A 26 -10.84 -2.24 7.87
CA ARG A 26 -10.06 -3.00 6.88
C ARG A 26 -8.72 -2.35 6.56
N GLU A 27 -8.69 -1.03 6.35
CA GLU A 27 -7.46 -0.30 6.02
C GLU A 27 -6.44 -0.41 7.17
N LYS A 28 -6.91 -0.20 8.40
CA LYS A 28 -6.11 -0.36 9.62
C LYS A 28 -5.58 -1.79 9.80
N ILE A 29 -6.34 -2.81 9.43
CA ILE A 29 -5.89 -4.20 9.48
C ILE A 29 -4.82 -4.46 8.43
N VAL A 30 -5.00 -4.00 7.20
CA VAL A 30 -3.98 -4.08 6.14
C VAL A 30 -2.68 -3.43 6.59
N GLN A 31 -2.75 -2.20 7.11
CA GLN A 31 -1.58 -1.49 7.64
C GLN A 31 -0.91 -2.28 8.78
N ARG A 32 -1.67 -2.83 9.73
CA ARG A 32 -1.11 -3.64 10.83
C ARG A 32 -0.43 -4.93 10.35
N VAL A 33 -0.96 -5.60 9.34
CA VAL A 33 -0.35 -6.82 8.79
C VAL A 33 0.91 -6.47 8.01
N ILE A 34 0.90 -5.40 7.21
CA ILE A 34 2.10 -4.90 6.53
C ILE A 34 3.18 -4.56 7.58
N HIS A 35 2.82 -3.81 8.62
CA HIS A 35 3.73 -3.48 9.73
C HIS A 35 4.34 -4.75 10.34
N LEU A 36 3.52 -5.72 10.75
CA LEU A 36 3.99 -6.97 11.34
C LEU A 36 4.95 -7.73 10.41
N SER A 37 4.59 -7.83 9.12
CA SER A 37 5.44 -8.48 8.12
C SER A 37 6.79 -7.76 7.92
N GLY A 38 6.78 -6.43 8.10
CA GLY A 38 7.96 -5.60 7.99
C GLY A 38 8.90 -5.69 9.16
N ILE A 39 8.40 -5.82 10.40
CA ILE A 39 9.26 -5.90 11.60
C ILE A 39 10.32 -7.00 11.45
N ALA A 40 9.94 -8.19 10.98
CA ALA A 40 10.87 -9.30 10.80
C ALA A 40 11.92 -9.01 9.72
N TYR A 41 11.48 -8.48 8.58
CA TYR A 41 12.38 -8.13 7.47
C TYR A 41 13.36 -7.02 7.85
N ILE A 42 12.88 -6.01 8.58
CA ILE A 42 13.61 -4.81 8.95
C ILE A 42 14.69 -5.14 9.98
N LYS A 43 14.35 -5.95 10.99
CA LYS A 43 15.32 -6.48 11.96
C LYS A 43 16.41 -7.31 11.30
N ALA A 44 16.06 -8.17 10.33
CA ALA A 44 17.02 -9.03 9.66
C ALA A 44 17.98 -8.27 8.71
N ASN A 45 17.59 -7.08 8.24
CA ASN A 45 18.33 -6.33 7.21
C ASN A 45 18.91 -5.00 7.71
N ASN A 46 18.96 -4.78 9.04
CA ASN A 46 19.44 -3.53 9.65
C ASN A 46 18.78 -2.28 9.03
N LEU A 47 17.45 -2.32 8.88
CA LEU A 47 16.64 -1.19 8.42
C LEU A 47 15.96 -0.52 9.62
N SER A 48 15.47 0.70 9.42
CA SER A 48 14.55 1.37 10.32
C SER A 48 13.14 1.37 9.73
N LEU A 49 12.12 1.20 10.57
CA LEU A 49 10.71 1.38 10.23
C LEU A 49 10.09 2.38 11.20
N SER A 50 9.43 3.39 10.64
CA SER A 50 8.54 4.25 11.42
C SER A 50 7.17 4.30 10.78
N CYS A 51 6.15 4.14 11.63
CA CYS A 51 4.76 4.46 11.35
C CYS A 51 4.43 5.58 12.34
N GLU A 52 4.18 6.80 11.89
CA GLU A 52 3.86 7.86 12.85
C GLU A 52 2.41 7.76 13.33
N ALA A 53 2.23 8.00 14.63
CA ALA A 53 0.93 8.13 15.26
C ALA A 53 0.57 9.63 15.30
N ASP A 54 -0.52 10.01 14.63
CA ASP A 54 -1.42 11.13 14.92
C ASP A 54 -0.86 12.50 15.39
N GLU A 55 0.20 13.06 14.78
CA GLU A 55 0.56 14.47 15.00
C GLU A 55 0.76 15.24 13.67
N GLY A 56 -0.35 15.66 13.03
CA GLY A 56 -0.34 16.55 11.85
C GLY A 56 -1.48 16.31 10.84
N ARG A 57 -1.26 16.65 9.55
CA ARG A 57 -2.21 16.47 8.40
C ARG A 57 -2.53 15.00 8.05
N GLY A 58 -2.29 14.07 8.97
CA GLY A 58 -2.36 12.62 8.79
C GLY A 58 -0.95 12.03 8.56
N PRO A 59 -0.56 10.99 9.32
CA PRO A 59 0.78 10.41 9.23
C PRO A 59 0.99 9.63 7.92
N VAL A 60 2.25 9.54 7.48
CA VAL A 60 2.66 8.57 6.45
C VAL A 60 2.43 7.15 6.98
N ASP A 61 1.86 6.27 6.14
CA ASP A 61 1.57 4.90 6.57
C ASP A 61 2.85 4.14 6.95
N PHE A 62 3.89 4.21 6.10
CA PHE A 62 5.21 3.66 6.43
C PHE A 62 6.34 4.51 5.87
N LYS A 63 7.38 4.64 6.68
CA LYS A 63 8.71 5.08 6.27
C LYS A 63 9.71 3.98 6.59
N ILE A 64 10.42 3.51 5.57
CA ILE A 64 11.52 2.55 5.70
C ILE A 64 12.81 3.28 5.37
N SER A 65 13.85 3.09 6.16
CA SER A 65 15.14 3.72 5.87
C SER A 65 16.36 2.88 6.19
N ARG A 66 17.46 3.21 5.50
CA ARG A 66 18.83 2.80 5.80
C ARG A 66 19.73 4.04 5.71
N GLY A 67 19.92 4.73 6.83
CA GLY A 67 20.61 6.02 6.83
C GLY A 67 19.81 7.07 6.07
N GLN A 68 20.42 7.66 5.03
CA GLN A 68 19.77 8.66 4.16
C GLN A 68 18.95 8.05 3.00
N ASP A 69 19.06 6.74 2.77
CA ASP A 69 18.16 6.05 1.84
C ASP A 69 16.82 5.82 2.53
N ILE A 70 15.80 6.56 2.10
CA ILE A 70 14.45 6.58 2.70
C ILE A 70 13.45 6.20 1.63
N THR A 71 12.48 5.35 1.94
CA THR A 71 11.32 5.06 1.10
C THR A 71 10.05 5.34 1.88
N VAL A 72 9.15 6.12 1.29
CA VAL A 72 7.80 6.35 1.83
C VAL A 72 6.79 5.42 1.15
N ILE A 73 5.85 4.89 1.91
CA ILE A 73 4.82 3.98 1.43
C ILE A 73 3.47 4.50 1.89
N GLU A 74 2.55 4.67 0.95
CA GLU A 74 1.16 5.04 1.20
C GLU A 74 0.24 3.85 0.84
N VAL A 75 -0.70 3.51 1.73
CA VAL A 75 -1.61 2.38 1.52
C VAL A 75 -3.06 2.85 1.52
N LYS A 76 -3.81 2.46 0.49
CA LYS A 76 -5.25 2.74 0.41
C LYS A 76 -6.03 1.49 0.03
N LEU A 77 -7.27 1.41 0.51
CA LEU A 77 -8.23 0.46 -0.03
C LEU A 77 -8.94 1.05 -1.25
N SER A 78 -9.35 0.20 -2.19
CA SER A 78 -10.22 0.64 -3.30
C SER A 78 -11.58 1.15 -2.82
N SER A 79 -12.04 0.78 -1.62
CA SER A 79 -13.22 1.38 -0.98
C SER A 79 -12.99 2.81 -0.50
N ASN A 80 -11.75 3.24 -0.31
CA ASN A 80 -11.43 4.59 0.16
C ASN A 80 -11.83 5.63 -0.92
N GLY A 81 -12.52 6.70 -0.52
CA GLY A 81 -12.91 7.79 -1.42
C GLY A 81 -11.73 8.65 -1.88
N GLN A 82 -10.68 8.70 -1.07
CA GLN A 82 -9.48 9.51 -1.26
C GLN A 82 -8.30 8.72 -1.85
N TYR A 83 -8.52 7.52 -2.39
CA TYR A 83 -7.44 6.70 -2.97
C TYR A 83 -6.66 7.47 -4.06
N MET A 84 -7.35 8.21 -4.93
CA MET A 84 -6.65 8.99 -5.96
C MET A 84 -5.86 10.17 -5.38
N HIS A 85 -6.36 10.79 -4.31
CA HIS A 85 -5.63 11.85 -3.61
C HIS A 85 -4.39 11.29 -2.88
N GLY A 86 -4.48 10.07 -2.36
CA GLY A 86 -3.34 9.32 -1.82
C GLY A 86 -2.20 9.18 -2.84
N TYR A 87 -2.56 8.78 -4.06
CA TYR A 87 -1.62 8.64 -5.19
C TYR A 87 -1.10 9.99 -5.73
N ASP A 88 -1.99 10.96 -5.96
CA ASP A 88 -1.65 12.24 -6.61
C ASP A 88 -0.97 13.25 -5.67
N THR A 89 -1.18 13.14 -4.36
CA THR A 89 -0.78 14.21 -3.42
C THR A 89 -0.10 13.66 -2.17
N GLN A 90 -0.73 12.74 -1.44
CA GLN A 90 -0.22 12.35 -0.12
C GLN A 90 1.19 11.72 -0.23
N VAL A 91 1.37 10.74 -1.13
CA VAL A 91 2.67 10.08 -1.29
C VAL A 91 3.79 11.06 -1.67
N GLU A 92 3.49 12.05 -2.53
CA GLU A 92 4.46 13.10 -2.88
C GLU A 92 4.77 14.06 -1.74
N GLU A 93 3.76 14.48 -0.97
CA GLU A 93 3.94 15.35 0.18
C GLU A 93 4.83 14.67 1.24
N TYR A 94 4.60 13.38 1.50
CA TYR A 94 5.44 12.59 2.39
C TYR A 94 6.87 12.45 1.86
N ALA A 95 7.04 12.19 0.57
CA ALA A 95 8.36 12.09 -0.05
C ALA A 95 9.14 13.41 0.06
N LYS A 96 8.48 14.54 -0.20
CA LYS A 96 9.05 15.89 -0.06
C LYS A 96 9.45 16.19 1.39
N ALA A 97 8.60 15.86 2.35
CA ALA A 97 8.90 16.04 3.78
C ALA A 97 10.11 15.22 4.21
N GLU A 98 10.25 14.01 3.67
CA GLU A 98 11.33 13.08 3.96
C GLU A 98 12.57 13.24 3.05
N GLN A 99 12.55 14.24 2.16
CA GLN A 99 13.63 14.52 1.20
C GLN A 99 14.04 13.29 0.39
N THR A 100 13.07 12.49 -0.02
CA THR A 100 13.28 11.27 -0.81
C THR A 100 12.51 11.29 -2.12
N ASP A 101 13.07 10.55 -3.07
CA ASP A 101 12.48 10.28 -4.37
C ASP A 101 11.85 8.88 -4.44
N ASN A 102 12.13 8.03 -3.45
CA ASN A 102 11.66 6.65 -3.40
C ASN A 102 10.26 6.62 -2.77
N MET A 103 9.27 6.35 -3.61
CA MET A 103 7.86 6.37 -3.24
C MET A 103 7.19 5.07 -3.68
N VAL A 104 6.38 4.50 -2.81
CA VAL A 104 5.53 3.35 -3.14
C VAL A 104 4.08 3.66 -2.78
N TYR A 105 3.18 3.38 -3.70
CA TYR A 105 1.75 3.49 -3.50
C TYR A 105 1.10 2.11 -3.63
N VAL A 106 0.45 1.65 -2.56
CA VAL A 106 -0.22 0.35 -2.51
C VAL A 106 -1.73 0.55 -2.55
N LEU A 107 -2.39 0.00 -3.57
CA LEU A 107 -3.85 -0.09 -3.59
C LEU A 107 -4.28 -1.54 -3.37
N VAL A 108 -5.04 -1.77 -2.32
CA VAL A 108 -5.68 -3.07 -2.07
C VAL A 108 -7.12 -3.03 -2.59
N ASP A 109 -7.42 -3.82 -3.61
CA ASP A 109 -8.75 -3.94 -4.17
C ASP A 109 -9.65 -4.83 -3.31
N VAL A 110 -10.64 -4.20 -2.68
CA VAL A 110 -11.68 -4.85 -1.87
C VAL A 110 -13.02 -4.95 -2.62
N GLY A 111 -12.97 -5.10 -3.96
CA GLY A 111 -14.15 -5.27 -4.81
C GLY A 111 -14.58 -4.02 -5.58
N ASN A 112 -13.65 -3.17 -6.01
CA ASN A 112 -13.89 -1.99 -6.83
C ASN A 112 -12.97 -1.96 -8.08
N PRO A 113 -13.15 -2.91 -9.03
CA PRO A 113 -12.28 -3.03 -10.21
C PRO A 113 -12.28 -1.76 -11.09
N VAL A 114 -13.38 -0.99 -11.09
CA VAL A 114 -13.48 0.31 -11.79
C VAL A 114 -12.46 1.32 -11.25
N LYS A 115 -12.27 1.37 -9.93
CA LYS A 115 -11.29 2.27 -9.32
C LYS A 115 -9.86 1.80 -9.55
N VAL A 116 -9.63 0.49 -9.54
CA VAL A 116 -8.34 -0.11 -9.91
C VAL A 116 -7.97 0.29 -11.34
N LYS A 117 -8.89 0.07 -12.30
CA LYS A 117 -8.68 0.47 -13.70
C LYS A 117 -8.41 1.97 -13.82
N LYS A 118 -9.17 2.81 -13.12
CA LYS A 118 -8.97 4.26 -13.14
C LYS A 118 -7.59 4.67 -12.63
N LEU A 119 -7.08 4.02 -11.59
CA LEU A 119 -5.72 4.28 -11.09
C LEU A 119 -4.67 3.82 -12.10
N LEU A 120 -4.82 2.62 -12.68
CA LEU A 120 -3.89 2.10 -13.70
C LEU A 120 -3.84 3.00 -14.95
N ASP A 121 -5.01 3.40 -15.45
CA ASP A 121 -5.12 4.32 -16.59
C ASP A 121 -4.44 5.66 -16.28
N ARG A 122 -4.56 6.16 -15.03
CA ARG A 122 -3.86 7.38 -14.59
C ARG A 122 -2.35 7.17 -14.53
N TYR A 123 -1.92 6.09 -13.88
CA TYR A 123 -0.51 5.74 -13.68
C TYR A 123 0.24 5.60 -15.01
N ASN A 124 -0.33 4.84 -15.95
CA ASN A 124 0.27 4.63 -17.26
C ASN A 124 0.41 5.95 -18.04
N ARG A 125 -0.62 6.81 -18.01
CA ARG A 125 -0.54 8.13 -18.63
C ARG A 125 0.55 9.01 -18.00
N ASP A 126 0.67 9.02 -16.66
CA ASP A 126 1.69 9.82 -15.99
C ASP A 126 3.12 9.33 -16.37
N ILE A 127 3.30 8.01 -16.56
CA ILE A 127 4.55 7.42 -17.11
C ILE A 127 4.78 7.86 -18.55
N ASP A 128 3.76 7.78 -19.42
CA ASP A 128 3.86 8.17 -20.83
C ASP A 128 4.20 9.66 -20.99
N GLU A 129 3.73 10.49 -20.05
CA GLU A 129 4.04 11.93 -19.96
C GLU A 129 5.42 12.21 -19.32
N GLY A 130 6.17 11.20 -18.91
CA GLY A 130 7.49 11.33 -18.30
C GLY A 130 7.49 11.94 -16.91
N LYS A 131 6.35 11.89 -16.19
CA LYS A 131 6.27 12.36 -14.81
C LYS A 131 7.01 11.41 -13.87
N LYS A 132 7.54 11.97 -12.79
CA LYS A 132 7.98 11.18 -11.65
C LYS A 132 6.75 10.64 -10.93
N VAL A 133 6.66 9.32 -10.82
CA VAL A 133 5.53 8.62 -10.21
C VAL A 133 6.02 7.66 -9.13
N PRO A 134 5.19 7.31 -8.13
CA PRO A 134 5.53 6.25 -7.19
C PRO A 134 5.56 4.88 -7.90
N GLU A 135 6.28 3.91 -7.34
CA GLU A 135 6.05 2.50 -7.67
C GLU A 135 4.64 2.13 -7.23
N VAL A 136 3.85 1.54 -8.13
CA VAL A 136 2.46 1.21 -7.86
C VAL A 136 2.28 -0.29 -7.68
N ILE A 137 1.84 -0.71 -6.49
CA ILE A 137 1.55 -2.11 -6.17
C ILE A 137 0.04 -2.29 -6.03
N MET A 138 -0.55 -3.00 -6.99
CA MET A 138 -1.96 -3.43 -6.93
C MET A 138 -2.07 -4.77 -6.23
N ILE A 139 -2.98 -4.90 -5.27
CA ILE A 139 -3.24 -6.16 -4.55
C ILE A 139 -4.72 -6.50 -4.68
N ASP A 140 -5.03 -7.66 -5.26
CA ASP A 140 -6.40 -8.17 -5.36
C ASP A 140 -6.79 -8.92 -4.10
N SER A 141 -7.77 -8.39 -3.35
CA SER A 141 -8.34 -9.04 -2.16
C SER A 141 -9.77 -9.54 -2.39
N THR A 142 -10.18 -9.73 -3.65
CA THR A 142 -11.47 -10.34 -3.96
C THR A 142 -11.46 -11.83 -3.59
N SER A 143 -12.62 -12.35 -3.17
CA SER A 143 -12.77 -13.75 -2.78
C SER A 143 -12.44 -14.66 -3.96
N LYS A 144 -11.53 -15.60 -3.76
CA LYS A 144 -11.20 -16.62 -4.75
C LYS A 144 -11.91 -17.92 -4.39
N GLU A 145 -12.56 -18.53 -5.37
CA GLU A 145 -13.14 -19.87 -5.18
C GLU A 145 -12.03 -20.87 -4.85
N SER A 146 -12.30 -21.78 -3.92
CA SER A 146 -11.34 -22.81 -3.56
C SER A 146 -11.14 -23.77 -4.73
N ALA A 147 -9.89 -24.02 -5.11
CA ALA A 147 -9.51 -24.91 -6.20
C ALA A 147 -9.84 -26.41 -5.94
N SER A 148 -10.62 -26.73 -4.91
CA SER A 148 -10.93 -28.10 -4.48
C SER A 148 -12.39 -28.49 -4.71
N ILE A 149 -13.09 -27.84 -5.64
CA ILE A 149 -14.37 -28.34 -6.16
C ILE A 149 -14.10 -28.84 -7.57
N THR A 150 -13.79 -30.13 -7.70
CA THR A 150 -13.85 -30.90 -8.95
C THR A 150 -14.32 -32.30 -8.62
#